data_AF-A0A9X0CKD4-F1
#
_entry.id   AF-A0A9X0CKD4-F1
#
_cell.length_a   1.000
_cell.length_b   1.000
_cell.length_c   1.000
_cell.angle_alpha   90.00
_cell.angle_beta   90.00
_cell.angle_gamma   90.00
#
_symmetry.space_group_name_H-M   'P 1'
#
loop_
_entity.id
_entity.type
_entity.pdbx_description
1 polymer ?
#
loop_
_entity_poly.entity_id
_entity_poly.type
_entity_poly.pdbx_seq_one_letter_code
_entity_poly.pdbx_strand_id
1 'polypeptide(L)'
;MVDGEDVRFSSTISFEQRFNCVICWAPNLRMIYGSCQHRLCENCLYDKQGNRRFGLERCPTCQRESAFPMTRPDIPEDNIEIQVQLGVRKCPNSRCKLHMWHWEIPDHLQKCQYVARSQSRKRKSLNDSGSGLEINKSMTLRSQTKETFELLSDFKATGRMETRSTRSKRHNLHEPRKGKNKTYTR
;
A
#
# COMPACT_ATOMS: atom_id res chain seq x y z
N MET A 1 -33.88 34.16 -13.01
CA MET A 1 -32.46 33.81 -13.16
C MET A 1 -32.24 32.60 -12.30
N VAL A 2 -32.15 31.42 -12.92
CA VAL A 2 -31.91 30.15 -12.24
C VAL A 2 -30.46 29.79 -12.57
N ASP A 3 -29.59 29.90 -11.57
CA ASP A 3 -28.20 29.52 -11.68
C ASP A 3 -28.12 28.00 -11.88
N GLY A 4 -27.84 27.60 -13.12
CA GLY A 4 -27.44 26.24 -13.45
C GLY A 4 -26.00 26.06 -13.01
N GLU A 5 -25.80 25.46 -11.84
CA GLU A 5 -24.49 25.01 -11.41
C GLU A 5 -24.03 23.87 -12.34
N ASP A 6 -23.18 24.24 -13.28
CA ASP A 6 -22.39 23.37 -14.15
C ASP A 6 -21.50 22.49 -13.27
N VAL A 7 -22.01 21.31 -12.88
CA VAL A 7 -21.23 20.27 -12.22
C VAL A 7 -20.25 19.72 -13.25
N ARG A 8 -19.13 20.43 -13.42
CA ARG A 8 -17.93 19.90 -14.08
C ARG A 8 -17.41 18.74 -13.25
N PHE A 9 -17.90 17.54 -13.56
CA PHE A 9 -17.25 16.30 -13.15
C PHE A 9 -15.84 16.35 -13.73
N SER A 10 -14.85 16.61 -12.86
CA SER A 10 -13.45 16.43 -13.19
C SER A 10 -13.24 14.95 -13.46
N SER A 11 -13.31 14.54 -14.75
CA SER A 11 -13.21 13.15 -15.21
C SER A 11 -11.82 12.53 -15.05
N THR A 12 -10.98 13.09 -14.18
CA THR A 12 -9.69 12.52 -13.78
C THR A 12 -9.90 11.63 -12.57
N ILE A 13 -10.24 10.36 -12.83
CA ILE A 13 -10.08 9.29 -11.84
C ILE A 13 -8.64 9.39 -11.30
N SER A 14 -8.48 9.59 -10.00
CA SER A 14 -7.14 9.74 -9.40
C SER A 14 -6.33 8.46 -9.68
N PHE A 15 -5.01 8.59 -9.82
CA PHE A 15 -4.15 7.47 -10.16
C PHE A 15 -4.34 6.29 -9.20
N GLU A 16 -4.56 6.60 -7.92
CA GLU A 16 -4.78 5.67 -6.82
C GLU A 16 -6.10 4.91 -6.98
N GLN A 17 -7.17 5.55 -7.47
CA GLN A 17 -8.46 4.89 -7.69
C GLN A 17 -8.36 3.77 -8.74
N ARG A 18 -7.33 3.79 -9.60
CA ARG A 18 -7.03 2.67 -10.51
C ARG A 18 -6.62 1.41 -9.78
N PHE A 19 -6.33 1.46 -8.48
CA PHE A 19 -6.02 0.31 -7.62
C PHE A 19 -7.25 -0.27 -6.91
N ASN A 20 -8.40 0.39 -6.98
CA ASN A 20 -9.66 -0.12 -6.42
C ASN A 20 -10.08 -1.45 -7.04
N CYS A 21 -10.87 -2.22 -6.29
CA CYS A 21 -11.53 -3.39 -6.84
C CYS A 21 -12.60 -2.98 -7.86
N VAL A 22 -12.64 -3.62 -9.03
CA VAL A 22 -13.61 -3.28 -10.09
C VAL A 22 -15.06 -3.68 -9.76
N ILE A 23 -15.28 -4.51 -8.74
CA ILE A 23 -16.63 -4.94 -8.31
C ILE A 23 -17.22 -3.97 -7.28
N CYS A 24 -16.48 -3.68 -6.20
CA CYS A 24 -16.99 -2.83 -5.12
C CYS A 24 -16.50 -1.37 -5.18
N TRP A 25 -15.60 -1.06 -6.11
CA TRP A 25 -15.06 0.28 -6.37
C TRP A 25 -14.34 0.89 -5.17
N ALA A 26 -13.95 0.06 -4.20
CA ALA A 26 -13.26 0.44 -2.99
C ALA A 26 -11.84 -0.13 -2.94
N PRO A 27 -10.92 0.53 -2.25
CA PRO A 27 -9.60 -0.02 -1.96
C PRO A 27 -9.73 -1.19 -0.97
N ASN A 28 -8.80 -2.13 -1.06
CA ASN A 28 -8.71 -3.22 -0.10
C ASN A 28 -7.24 -3.59 0.09
N LEU A 29 -6.85 -3.94 1.31
CA LEU A 29 -5.51 -4.45 1.58
C LEU A 29 -5.29 -5.84 0.98
N ARG A 30 -6.36 -6.65 0.92
CA ARG A 30 -6.33 -8.04 0.49
C ARG A 30 -6.84 -8.15 -0.95
N MET A 31 -5.96 -7.81 -1.88
CA MET A 31 -6.20 -7.88 -3.32
C MET A 31 -5.63 -9.18 -3.91
N ILE A 32 -6.40 -9.80 -4.79
CA ILE A 32 -6.05 -11.04 -5.50
C ILE A 32 -5.80 -10.69 -6.95
N TYR A 33 -4.60 -10.99 -7.43
CA TYR A 33 -4.24 -10.84 -8.84
C TYR A 33 -4.54 -12.13 -9.58
N GLY A 34 -5.23 -12.02 -10.71
CA GLY A 34 -5.43 -13.13 -11.62
C GLY A 34 -4.20 -13.34 -12.52
N SER A 35 -4.15 -14.48 -13.20
CA SER A 35 -3.17 -14.77 -14.25
C SER A 35 -3.24 -13.77 -15.42
N CYS A 36 -4.34 -13.02 -15.53
CA CYS A 36 -4.53 -11.92 -16.46
C CYS A 36 -4.04 -10.56 -15.95
N GLN A 37 -3.37 -10.49 -14.80
CA GLN A 37 -2.89 -9.27 -14.13
C GLN A 37 -3.97 -8.27 -13.67
N HIS A 38 -5.26 -8.57 -13.92
CA HIS A 38 -6.36 -7.86 -13.27
C HIS A 38 -6.54 -8.32 -11.84
N ARG A 39 -7.09 -7.45 -10.99
CA ARG A 39 -7.20 -7.69 -9.55
C ARG A 39 -8.61 -7.49 -9.02
N LEU A 40 -8.95 -8.26 -8.00
CA LEU A 40 -10.21 -8.18 -7.27
C LEU A 40 -9.97 -8.25 -5.76
N CYS A 41 -10.87 -7.67 -4.99
CA CYS A 41 -10.82 -7.79 -3.54
C CYS A 41 -11.16 -9.22 -3.11
N GLU A 42 -10.51 -9.74 -2.07
CA GLU A 42 -10.81 -11.08 -1.54
C GLU A 42 -12.31 -11.26 -1.24
N ASN A 43 -12.91 -10.28 -0.55
CA ASN A 43 -14.32 -10.32 -0.16
C ASN A 43 -15.29 -10.37 -1.36
N CYS A 44 -14.83 -9.87 -2.51
CA CYS A 44 -15.58 -9.76 -3.75
C CYS A 44 -15.46 -11.05 -4.57
N LEU A 45 -14.29 -11.68 -4.53
CA LEU A 45 -13.97 -12.87 -5.31
C LEU A 45 -14.41 -14.17 -4.62
N TYR A 46 -14.28 -14.24 -3.30
CA TYR A 46 -14.56 -15.44 -2.52
C TYR A 46 -15.78 -15.28 -1.61
N ASP A 47 -16.44 -16.39 -1.32
CA ASP A 47 -17.46 -16.49 -0.29
C ASP A 47 -16.83 -16.65 1.11
N LYS A 48 -17.66 -16.88 2.14
CA LYS A 48 -17.17 -17.07 3.52
C LYS A 48 -16.45 -18.40 3.72
N GLN A 49 -16.72 -19.37 2.84
CA GLN A 49 -16.14 -20.70 2.82
C GLN A 49 -14.79 -20.71 2.08
N GLY A 50 -14.43 -19.61 1.42
CA GLY A 50 -13.20 -19.48 0.65
C GLY A 50 -13.31 -20.03 -0.77
N ASN A 51 -14.52 -20.34 -1.25
CA ASN A 51 -14.76 -20.76 -2.62
C ASN A 51 -15.01 -19.53 -3.51
N ARG A 52 -14.54 -19.59 -4.75
CA ARG A 52 -14.80 -18.54 -5.74
C ARG A 52 -16.31 -18.41 -5.94
N ARG A 53 -16.81 -17.18 -5.87
CA ARG A 53 -18.25 -16.91 -6.05
C ARG A 53 -18.69 -17.29 -7.46
N PHE A 54 -19.95 -17.73 -7.56
CA PHE A 54 -20.59 -18.03 -8.84
C PHE A 54 -20.64 -16.79 -9.74
N GLY A 55 -20.42 -16.96 -11.05
CA GLY A 55 -20.37 -15.87 -12.02
C GLY A 55 -19.00 -15.18 -12.12
N LEU A 56 -18.00 -15.61 -11.35
CA LEU A 56 -16.61 -15.15 -11.44
C LEU A 56 -15.68 -16.22 -12.02
N GLU A 57 -16.21 -17.11 -12.86
CA GLU A 57 -15.42 -18.07 -13.64
C GLU A 57 -14.55 -17.37 -14.69
N ARG A 58 -15.01 -16.19 -15.14
CA ARG A 58 -14.31 -15.30 -16.05
C ARG A 58 -13.90 -14.02 -15.34
N CYS A 59 -12.79 -13.44 -15.78
CA CYS A 59 -12.37 -12.13 -15.31
C CYS A 59 -13.40 -11.05 -15.71
N PRO A 60 -13.94 -10.24 -14.78
CA PRO A 60 -14.91 -9.21 -15.13
C PRO A 60 -14.33 -8.10 -16.03
N THR A 61 -13.01 -7.94 -16.05
CA THR A 61 -12.33 -6.90 -16.85
C THR A 61 -12.00 -7.36 -18.27
N CYS A 62 -11.47 -8.57 -18.43
CA CYS A 62 -10.98 -9.05 -19.74
C CYS A 62 -11.65 -10.34 -20.23
N GLN A 63 -12.62 -10.86 -19.50
CA GLN A 63 -13.37 -12.08 -19.82
C GLN A 63 -12.54 -13.38 -19.94
N ARG A 64 -11.24 -13.34 -19.59
CA ARG A 64 -10.39 -14.53 -19.55
C ARG A 64 -10.93 -15.54 -18.54
N GLU A 65 -11.12 -16.77 -19.00
CA GLU A 65 -11.55 -17.90 -18.18
C GLU A 65 -10.49 -18.33 -17.18
N SER A 66 -10.93 -18.79 -16.01
CA SER A 66 -10.07 -19.33 -14.95
C SER A 66 -8.90 -18.40 -14.59
N ALA A 67 -9.12 -17.09 -14.71
CA ALA A 67 -8.11 -16.09 -14.43
C ALA A 67 -7.77 -16.02 -12.94
N PHE A 68 -8.73 -16.37 -12.08
CA PHE A 68 -8.59 -16.34 -10.62
C PHE A 68 -8.65 -17.76 -10.03
N PRO A 69 -7.92 -18.03 -8.93
CA PRO A 69 -7.94 -19.33 -8.26
C PRO A 69 -9.36 -19.77 -7.83
N MET A 70 -9.58 -21.09 -7.78
CA MET A 70 -10.87 -21.67 -7.37
C MET A 70 -11.13 -21.48 -5.87
N THR A 71 -10.06 -21.60 -5.07
CA THR A 71 -10.08 -21.44 -3.62
C THR A 71 -9.27 -20.22 -3.23
N ARG A 72 -9.64 -19.60 -2.11
CA ARG A 72 -8.93 -18.44 -1.56
C ARG A 72 -7.44 -18.79 -1.34
N PRO A 73 -6.51 -18.14 -2.06
CA PRO A 73 -5.09 -18.32 -1.82
C PRO A 73 -4.67 -17.52 -0.58
N ASP A 74 -3.55 -17.93 0.01
CA ASP A 74 -2.83 -17.06 0.93
C ASP A 74 -2.20 -15.90 0.14
N ILE A 75 -2.46 -14.67 0.62
CA ILE A 75 -1.96 -13.46 -0.01
C ILE A 75 -0.61 -13.14 0.65
N PRO A 76 0.51 -13.10 -0.14
CA PRO A 76 1.80 -12.72 0.40
C PRO A 76 1.76 -11.35 1.11
N GLU A 77 2.50 -11.22 2.20
CA GLU A 77 2.59 -10.00 3.00
C GLU A 77 3.03 -8.80 2.14
N ASP A 78 3.95 -9.01 1.20
CA ASP A 78 4.41 -7.98 0.26
C ASP A 78 3.27 -7.34 -0.54
N ASN A 79 2.28 -8.13 -0.96
CA ASN A 79 1.13 -7.60 -1.69
C ASN A 79 0.27 -6.69 -0.80
N ILE A 80 0.16 -7.02 0.49
CA ILE A 80 -0.54 -6.19 1.47
C ILE A 80 0.27 -4.91 1.71
N GLU A 81 1.59 -5.02 1.86
CA GLU A 81 2.47 -3.89 2.11
C GLU A 81 2.49 -2.91 0.94
N ILE A 82 2.48 -3.38 -0.31
CA ILE A 82 2.33 -2.54 -1.49
C ILE A 82 1.04 -1.72 -1.42
N GLN A 83 -0.09 -2.31 -1.04
CA GLN A 83 -1.35 -1.56 -0.87
C GLN A 83 -1.27 -0.52 0.26
N VAL A 84 -0.57 -0.85 1.35
CA VAL A 84 -0.28 0.09 2.44
C VAL A 84 0.57 1.25 1.91
N GLN A 85 1.60 1.00 1.12
CA GLN A 85 2.44 2.05 0.55
C GLN A 85 1.68 2.96 -0.42
N LEU A 86 0.74 2.40 -1.19
CA LEU A 86 -0.17 3.18 -2.05
C LEU A 86 -1.12 4.09 -1.26
N GLY A 87 -1.29 3.85 0.05
CA GLY A 87 -2.11 4.70 0.90
C GLY A 87 -3.39 4.04 1.42
N VAL A 88 -3.60 2.75 1.15
CA VAL A 88 -4.73 2.01 1.71
C VAL A 88 -4.49 1.75 3.20
N ARG A 89 -5.53 1.94 4.02
CA ARG A 89 -5.48 1.77 5.48
C ARG A 89 -6.70 1.01 5.96
N LYS A 90 -6.54 0.27 7.05
CA LYS A 90 -7.66 -0.27 7.83
C LYS A 90 -8.20 0.78 8.78
N CYS A 91 -9.49 0.73 9.08
CA CYS A 91 -10.06 1.53 10.15
C CYS A 91 -9.29 1.31 11.47
N PRO A 92 -8.96 2.38 12.22
CA PRO A 92 -8.27 2.24 13.51
C PRO A 92 -9.16 1.64 14.61
N ASN A 93 -10.49 1.64 14.44
CA ASN A 93 -11.40 0.97 15.37
C ASN A 93 -11.33 -0.55 15.15
N SER A 94 -10.88 -1.30 16.17
CA SER A 94 -10.61 -2.74 16.07
C SER A 94 -11.79 -3.61 15.61
N ARG A 95 -13.03 -3.16 15.82
CA ARG A 95 -14.25 -3.87 15.37
C ARG A 95 -14.66 -3.53 13.93
N CYS A 96 -14.13 -2.46 13.35
CA CYS A 96 -14.41 -2.08 11.98
C CYS A 96 -13.39 -2.73 11.03
N LYS A 97 -13.88 -3.57 10.10
CA LYS A 97 -13.05 -4.26 9.10
C LYS A 97 -12.97 -3.51 7.76
N LEU A 98 -13.35 -2.23 7.74
CA LEU A 98 -13.35 -1.43 6.51
C LEU A 98 -11.91 -1.03 6.16
N HIS A 99 -11.59 -1.18 4.88
CA HIS A 99 -10.38 -0.62 4.27
C HIS A 99 -10.78 0.60 3.44
N MET A 100 -9.98 1.65 3.51
CA MET A 100 -10.23 2.94 2.85
C MET A 100 -8.90 3.60 2.50
N TRP A 101 -8.94 4.64 1.67
CA TRP A 101 -7.76 5.46 1.45
C TRP A 101 -7.43 6.28 2.70
N HIS A 102 -6.15 6.60 2.91
CA HIS A 102 -5.75 7.35 4.10
C HIS A 102 -6.45 8.72 4.21
N TRP A 103 -6.77 9.36 3.08
CA TRP A 103 -7.50 10.63 3.04
C TRP A 103 -8.99 10.48 3.35
N GLU A 104 -9.57 9.28 3.23
CA GLU A 104 -10.97 8.99 3.58
C GLU A 104 -11.16 8.67 5.07
N ILE A 105 -10.06 8.43 5.80
CA ILE A 105 -10.12 8.07 7.23
C ILE A 105 -10.85 9.11 8.08
N PRO A 106 -10.56 10.43 7.99
CA PRO A 106 -11.21 11.42 8.85
C PRO A 106 -12.74 11.40 8.69
N ASP A 107 -13.22 11.34 7.46
CA ASP A 107 -14.65 11.30 7.13
C ASP A 107 -15.31 10.02 7.63
N HIS A 108 -14.63 8.87 7.47
CA HIS A 108 -15.09 7.61 8.00
C HIS A 108 -15.23 7.65 9.53
N LEU A 109 -14.25 8.22 10.24
CA LEU A 109 -14.24 8.24 11.71
C LEU A 109 -15.44 9.00 12.30
N GLN A 110 -15.94 10.03 11.61
CA GLN A 110 -17.14 10.75 12.03
C GLN A 110 -18.41 9.88 12.00
N LYS A 111 -18.45 8.89 11.09
CA LYS A 111 -19.63 8.05 10.83
C LYS A 111 -19.43 6.59 11.25
N CYS A 112 -18.27 6.25 11.80
CA CYS A 112 -17.93 4.88 12.12
C CYS A 112 -18.80 4.38 13.29
N GLN A 113 -19.56 3.31 13.05
CA GLN A 113 -20.45 2.71 14.05
C GLN A 113 -19.69 2.08 15.24
N TYR A 114 -18.39 1.87 15.07
CA TYR A 114 -17.52 1.20 16.04
C TYR A 114 -16.57 2.15 16.76
N VAL A 115 -16.79 3.48 16.68
CA VAL A 115 -16.01 4.43 17.48
C VAL A 115 -16.07 3.96 18.92
N ALA A 116 -14.92 3.57 19.46
CA ALA A 116 -14.77 3.44 20.88
C ALA A 116 -15.04 4.85 21.41
N ARG A 117 -16.24 5.08 21.95
CA ARG A 117 -16.52 6.25 22.79
C ARG A 117 -15.53 6.12 23.93
N SER A 118 -14.34 6.69 23.75
CA SER A 118 -13.33 6.81 24.76
C SER A 118 -14.03 7.52 25.91
N GLN A 119 -14.31 6.76 26.96
CA GLN A 119 -14.79 7.32 28.20
C GLN A 119 -13.76 8.37 28.60
N SER A 120 -14.11 9.63 28.41
CA SER A 120 -13.48 10.74 29.09
C SER A 120 -13.77 10.54 30.58
N ARG A 121 -13.01 9.66 31.23
CA ARG A 121 -12.90 9.68 32.69
C ARG A 121 -12.12 10.93 33.04
N LYS A 122 -12.84 12.05 33.03
CA LYS A 122 -12.50 13.29 33.69
C LYS A 122 -12.32 12.94 35.16
N ARG A 123 -11.10 12.55 35.56
CA ARG A 123 -10.72 12.54 36.98
C ARG A 123 -10.69 13.99 37.42
N LYS A 124 -11.85 14.43 37.93
CA LYS A 124 -11.98 15.60 38.79
C LYS A 124 -11.40 15.16 40.14
N SER A 125 -10.12 15.42 40.38
CA SER A 125 -9.56 15.42 41.73
C SER A 125 -9.44 16.87 42.15
N LEU A 126 -10.14 17.20 43.23
CA LEU A 126 -10.15 18.50 43.88
C LEU A 126 -8.74 18.92 44.33
N ASN A 127 -8.53 20.23 44.32
CA ASN A 127 -7.58 20.92 45.18
C ASN A 127 -7.75 20.47 46.64
N ASP A 128 -6.64 20.18 47.32
CA ASP A 128 -6.49 20.58 48.71
C ASP A 128 -5.04 21.04 48.94
N SER A 129 -4.93 22.13 49.68
CA SER A 129 -3.72 22.93 49.89
C SER A 129 -3.26 22.77 51.34
N GLY A 130 -1.94 22.62 51.58
CA GLY A 130 -1.32 23.21 52.77
C GLY A 130 -0.30 22.38 53.55
N SER A 131 0.94 22.90 53.56
CA SER A 131 2.04 22.78 54.56
C SER A 131 2.66 21.39 54.79
N GLY A 132 3.98 21.16 54.87
CA GLY A 132 5.17 22.02 54.91
C GLY A 132 6.20 21.34 55.81
N LEU A 133 7.39 20.99 55.29
CA LEU A 133 8.73 20.96 55.93
C LEU A 133 9.76 20.17 55.08
N GLU A 134 10.60 20.93 54.37
CA GLU A 134 12.08 20.92 54.31
C GLU A 134 12.85 19.75 54.99
N ILE A 135 14.00 19.20 54.54
CA ILE A 135 15.08 19.50 53.57
C ILE A 135 15.81 18.15 53.31
N ASN A 136 16.33 17.91 52.09
CA ASN A 136 17.72 17.44 51.90
C ASN A 136 18.11 17.49 50.42
N LYS A 137 19.05 18.38 50.10
CA LYS A 137 19.75 18.45 48.82
C LYS A 137 20.91 17.45 48.84
N SER A 138 21.02 16.62 47.81
CA SER A 138 22.32 16.11 47.35
C SER A 138 22.27 15.95 45.83
N MET A 139 23.31 16.47 45.18
CA MET A 139 23.49 16.57 43.73
C MET A 139 23.73 15.20 43.07
N THR A 140 23.31 15.05 41.82
CA THR A 140 24.19 14.71 40.67
C THR A 140 23.41 14.62 39.34
N LEU A 141 23.86 15.43 38.38
CA LEU A 141 23.97 15.19 36.92
C LEU A 141 22.77 14.65 36.11
N ARG A 142 21.97 15.63 35.67
CA ARG A 142 21.56 15.92 34.28
C ARG A 142 21.98 14.90 33.19
N SER A 143 21.00 14.27 32.55
CA SER A 143 21.07 13.89 31.14
C SER A 143 19.68 14.06 30.51
N GLN A 144 19.52 15.21 29.85
CA GLN A 144 18.48 15.46 28.86
C GLN A 144 19.07 15.10 27.51
N THR A 145 18.34 14.34 26.71
CA THR A 145 18.39 14.50 25.25
C THR A 145 16.98 14.28 24.71
N LYS A 146 16.29 15.40 24.50
CA LYS A 146 15.24 15.55 23.50
C LYS A 146 15.89 16.05 22.21
N GLU A 147 15.40 15.53 21.11
CA GLU A 147 15.28 16.11 19.77
C GLU A 147 16.45 16.93 19.19
N THR A 148 16.91 16.53 18.01
CA THR A 148 17.19 17.52 16.96
C THR A 148 17.03 16.91 15.57
N PHE A 149 16.14 17.56 14.83
CA PHE A 149 15.91 17.50 13.41
C PHE A 149 17.02 18.33 12.76
N GLU A 150 17.87 17.76 11.92
CA GLU A 150 18.68 18.56 10.99
C GLU A 150 18.66 17.96 9.58
N LEU A 151 18.17 18.81 8.70
CA LEU A 151 18.25 18.82 7.26
C LEU A 151 19.61 19.40 6.86
N LEU A 152 20.11 18.98 5.69
CA LEU A 152 21.17 19.58 4.85
C LEU A 152 22.63 19.23 5.17
N SER A 153 23.27 18.53 4.24
CA SER A 153 24.31 19.18 3.43
C SER A 153 24.71 18.34 2.21
N ASP A 154 24.79 19.05 1.09
CA ASP A 154 25.32 18.64 -0.19
C ASP A 154 26.76 18.10 -0.12
N PHE A 155 27.03 17.03 -0.88
CA PHE A 155 28.35 16.81 -1.46
C PHE A 155 28.22 16.53 -2.96
N LYS A 156 28.36 17.61 -3.73
CA LYS A 156 28.80 17.61 -5.13
C LYS A 156 30.31 17.87 -5.13
N ALA A 157 31.09 16.95 -5.67
CA ALA A 157 32.39 17.21 -6.34
C ALA A 157 33.00 15.87 -6.78
N THR A 158 32.85 15.48 -8.06
CA THR A 158 33.90 15.54 -9.10
C THR A 158 35.06 14.56 -8.91
N GLY A 159 35.21 13.62 -9.85
CA GLY A 159 36.36 12.71 -9.86
C GLY A 159 36.38 11.73 -11.03
N ARG A 160 36.37 12.26 -12.26
CA ARG A 160 36.65 11.54 -13.51
C ARG A 160 38.14 11.25 -13.57
N MET A 161 38.56 9.97 -13.65
CA MET A 161 39.78 9.62 -14.38
C MET A 161 39.77 8.16 -14.86
N GLU A 162 40.08 8.03 -16.14
CA GLU A 162 40.14 6.84 -16.96
C GLU A 162 41.54 6.19 -16.97
N THR A 163 41.55 4.90 -17.34
CA THR A 163 42.59 4.14 -18.08
C THR A 163 43.82 3.55 -17.37
N ARG A 164 43.90 2.21 -17.43
CA ARG A 164 45.01 1.37 -17.99
C ARG A 164 44.59 -0.10 -17.82
N SER A 165 44.31 -0.90 -18.87
CA SER A 165 45.15 -1.42 -19.96
C SER A 165 46.29 -2.35 -19.52
N THR A 166 46.02 -3.66 -19.56
CA THR A 166 46.91 -4.79 -19.94
C THR A 166 46.01 -6.01 -20.22
N ARG A 167 45.60 -6.30 -21.47
CA ARG A 167 46.26 -7.11 -22.51
C ARG A 167 46.67 -8.52 -22.05
N SER A 168 45.87 -9.54 -22.39
CA SER A 168 46.39 -10.84 -22.86
C SER A 168 45.42 -11.50 -23.88
N LYS A 169 46.03 -12.18 -24.85
CA LYS A 169 45.58 -12.58 -26.20
C LYS A 169 44.58 -13.76 -26.19
N ARG A 170 43.47 -13.69 -26.95
CA ARG A 170 43.23 -14.25 -28.31
C ARG A 170 43.61 -15.73 -28.52
N HIS A 171 42.60 -16.55 -28.85
CA HIS A 171 42.58 -17.37 -30.07
C HIS A 171 41.15 -17.41 -30.64
N ASN A 172 41.02 -17.06 -31.93
CA ASN A 172 39.85 -17.25 -32.79
C ASN A 172 39.85 -18.68 -33.37
N LEU A 173 38.70 -19.27 -33.68
CA LEU A 173 38.24 -19.48 -35.07
C LEU A 173 36.91 -20.25 -35.19
N HIS A 174 36.17 -19.86 -36.23
CA HIS A 174 35.21 -20.62 -37.06
C HIS A 174 33.70 -20.66 -36.75
N GLU A 175 33.03 -19.61 -37.26
CA GLU A 175 31.96 -19.56 -38.28
C GLU A 175 30.68 -20.43 -38.29
N PRO A 176 29.57 -19.89 -38.86
CA PRO A 176 28.22 -20.44 -38.79
C PRO A 176 27.87 -21.32 -39.99
N ARG A 177 27.05 -22.35 -39.79
CA ARG A 177 26.39 -23.08 -40.89
C ARG A 177 24.90 -22.77 -40.99
N LYS A 178 24.55 -22.17 -42.13
CA LYS A 178 23.22 -22.11 -42.73
C LYS A 178 22.69 -23.52 -42.99
N GLY A 179 21.42 -23.76 -42.70
CA GLY A 179 20.66 -24.93 -43.16
C GLY A 179 19.28 -24.52 -43.65
N LYS A 180 19.15 -24.33 -44.97
CA LYS A 180 17.88 -24.32 -45.69
C LYS A 180 17.50 -25.77 -45.98
N ASN A 181 16.23 -26.15 -45.86
CA ASN A 181 15.55 -27.26 -46.58
C ASN A 181 14.03 -26.98 -46.45
N LYS A 182 13.33 -26.41 -47.45
CA LYS A 182 12.68 -27.02 -48.63
C LYS A 182 11.77 -28.25 -48.35
N THR A 183 10.47 -27.96 -48.28
CA THR A 183 9.31 -28.51 -49.04
C THR A 183 9.00 -30.02 -49.13
N TYR A 184 7.71 -30.28 -48.90
CA TYR A 184 6.72 -31.15 -49.60
C TYR A 184 6.51 -32.61 -49.17
N THR A 185 5.24 -32.94 -48.84
CA THR A 185 4.36 -34.06 -49.29
C THR A 185 3.16 -34.11 -48.32
N ARG A 186 1.89 -34.37 -48.68
CA ARG A 186 1.23 -34.86 -49.89
C ARG A 186 -0.20 -34.31 -49.90
#